data_AF-A0A2A5VL83-F1
#
_entry.id   AF-A0A2A5VL83-F1
#
_cell.length_a   1.000
_cell.length_b   1.000
_cell.length_c   1.000
_cell.angle_alpha   90.00
_cell.angle_beta   90.00
_cell.angle_gamma   90.00
#
_symmetry.space_group_name_H-M   'P 1'
#
loop_
_entity.id
_entity.type
_entity.pdbx_description
1 polymer ?
#
loop_
_entity_poly.entity_id
_entity_poly.type
_entity_poly.pdbx_seq_one_letter_code
_entity_poly.pdbx_strand_id
1 'polypeptide(L)' 'MGSSSSMARTRLQRCTKCKSFGLGAKCKECGGKMEAATALKFSPEDPQGSRRRKRQDAGSEEWVKSLPSPRKDDDS' A
#
# COMPACT_ATOMS: atom_id res chain seq x y z
N MET A 1 -29.25 -12.42 -11.34
CA MET A 1 -28.37 -12.62 -10.17
C MET A 1 -26.93 -12.43 -10.59
N GLY A 2 -26.21 -11.50 -9.95
CA GLY A 2 -24.74 -11.41 -10.02
C GLY A 2 -24.16 -10.39 -11.00
N SER A 3 -24.40 -9.08 -10.80
CA SER A 3 -23.53 -8.04 -11.36
C SER A 3 -22.11 -8.24 -10.83
N SER A 4 -21.24 -8.92 -11.60
CA SER A 4 -19.81 -8.95 -11.31
C SER A 4 -19.18 -7.65 -11.76
N SER A 5 -19.37 -6.59 -10.97
CA SER A 5 -18.51 -5.42 -11.00
C SER A 5 -17.14 -5.85 -10.45
N SER A 6 -16.34 -6.54 -11.27
CA SER A 6 -14.97 -6.87 -10.89
C SER A 6 -14.21 -5.56 -10.79
N MET A 7 -13.86 -5.14 -9.57
CA MET A 7 -12.83 -4.12 -9.41
C MET A 7 -11.65 -4.51 -10.30
N ALA A 8 -11.26 -3.63 -11.22
CA ALA A 8 -10.17 -3.89 -12.15
C ALA A 8 -8.88 -4.10 -11.35
N ARG A 9 -8.58 -5.37 -11.05
CA ARG A 9 -7.36 -5.76 -10.34
C ARG A 9 -6.23 -5.75 -11.34
N THR A 10 -5.19 -4.97 -11.06
CA THR A 10 -3.94 -5.01 -11.82
C THR A 10 -3.45 -6.45 -11.90
N ARG A 11 -3.11 -6.94 -13.10
CA ARG A 11 -2.67 -8.34 -13.28
C ARG A 11 -1.30 -8.59 -12.64
N LEU A 12 -0.44 -7.59 -12.59
CA LEU A 12 0.86 -7.67 -11.94
C LEU A 12 0.73 -7.59 -10.42
N GLN A 13 1.25 -8.61 -9.75
CA GLN A 13 1.26 -8.76 -8.31
C GLN A 13 2.72 -8.82 -7.81
N ARG A 14 2.95 -8.37 -6.58
CA ARG A 14 4.25 -8.39 -5.89
C ARG A 14 4.11 -9.17 -4.58
N CYS A 15 5.08 -10.03 -4.30
CA CYS A 15 5.11 -10.77 -3.04
C CYS A 15 5.48 -9.86 -1.87
N THR A 16 4.75 -9.95 -0.76
CA THR A 16 5.01 -9.15 0.46
C THR A 16 6.28 -9.58 1.21
N LYS A 17 6.77 -10.81 0.99
CA LYS A 17 7.96 -11.36 1.67
C LYS A 17 9.25 -11.14 0.87
N CYS A 18 9.34 -11.77 -0.31
CA CYS A 18 10.55 -11.76 -1.13
C CYS A 18 10.56 -10.67 -2.20
N LYS A 19 9.49 -9.86 -2.31
CA LYS A 19 9.36 -8.77 -3.29
C LYS A 19 9.40 -9.21 -4.76
N SER A 20 9.35 -10.52 -5.06
CA SER A 20 9.27 -11.03 -6.43
C SER A 20 7.93 -10.70 -7.09
N PHE A 21 7.93 -10.60 -8.42
CA PHE A 21 6.75 -10.29 -9.21
C PHE A 21 6.11 -11.56 -9.77
N GLY A 22 4.79 -11.54 -9.92
CA GLY A 22 4.03 -12.63 -10.50
C GLY A 22 2.63 -12.18 -10.92
N LEU A 23 1.88 -13.10 -11.50
CA LEU A 23 0.49 -12.87 -11.93
C LEU A 23 -0.53 -13.65 -11.08
N GLY A 24 -0.05 -14.48 -10.15
CA GLY A 24 -0.87 -15.34 -9.30
C GLY A 24 -1.09 -14.77 -7.92
N ALA A 25 -1.96 -15.41 -7.14
CA ALA A 25 -2.22 -15.02 -5.74
C ALA A 25 -1.13 -15.49 -4.76
N LYS A 26 -0.32 -16.49 -5.16
CA LYS A 26 0.75 -17.08 -4.35
C LYS A 26 2.09 -16.95 -5.06
N CYS A 27 3.11 -16.61 -4.30
CA CYS A 27 4.49 -16.56 -4.79
C CYS A 27 5.04 -17.97 -5.03
N LYS A 28 5.68 -18.17 -6.18
CA LYS A 28 6.33 -19.44 -6.53
C LYS A 28 7.61 -19.70 -5.73
N GLU A 29 8.33 -18.65 -5.34
CA GLU A 29 9.61 -18.75 -4.62
C GLU A 29 9.42 -19.04 -3.13
N CYS A 30 8.47 -18.37 -2.46
CA CYS A 30 8.34 -18.42 -1.00
C CYS A 30 6.95 -18.81 -0.50
N GLY A 31 5.98 -19.07 -1.38
CA GLY A 31 4.59 -19.37 -1.00
C GLY A 31 3.82 -18.20 -0.37
N GLY A 32 4.43 -17.02 -0.24
CA GLY A 32 3.82 -15.82 0.33
C GLY A 32 2.63 -15.30 -0.48
N LYS A 33 1.76 -14.52 0.17
CA LYS A 33 0.66 -13.81 -0.50
C LYS A 33 1.23 -12.75 -1.44
N MET A 34 0.63 -12.63 -2.61
CA MET A 34 0.95 -11.58 -3.57
C MET A 34 -0.15 -10.51 -3.55
N GLU A 35 0.25 -9.25 -3.59
CA GLU A 35 -0.62 -8.08 -3.59
C GLU A 35 -0.40 -7.25 -4.85
N ALA A 36 -1.35 -6.39 -5.21
CA ALA A 36 -1.24 -5.59 -6.42
C ALA A 36 0.05 -4.76 -6.40
N ALA A 37 0.84 -4.86 -7.46
CA ALA A 37 2.14 -4.20 -7.51
C ALA A 37 2.03 -2.67 -7.63
N THR A 38 0.91 -2.18 -8.15
CA THR A 38 0.66 -0.73 -8.29
C THR A 38 0.14 -0.12 -7.00
N ALA A 39 0.58 1.10 -6.73
CA ALA A 39 -0.04 1.94 -5.72
C ALA A 39 -1.49 2.29 -6.10
N LEU A 40 -2.30 2.59 -5.09
CA LEU A 40 -3.61 3.20 -5.26
C LEU A 40 -3.43 4.61 -5.85
N LYS A 41 -4.30 4.98 -6.79
CA LYS A 41 -4.32 6.33 -7.38
C LYS A 41 -4.70 7.34 -6.31
N PHE A 42 -3.93 8.41 -6.21
CA PHE A 42 -4.25 9.57 -5.36
C PHE A 42 -5.23 10.50 -6.07
N SER A 43 -6.15 11.10 -5.31
CA SER A 43 -7.04 12.19 -5.75
C SER A 43 -7.02 13.27 -4.66
N PRO A 44 -6.89 14.56 -5.03
CA PRO A 44 -6.94 15.67 -4.06
C PRO A 44 -8.24 15.70 -3.25
N GLU A 45 -9.37 15.34 -3.88
CA GLU A 45 -10.70 15.38 -3.27
C GLU A 45 -10.96 14.21 -2.31
N ASP A 46 -10.21 13.11 -2.44
CA ASP A 46 -10.32 11.83 -1.72
C ASP A 46 -11.39 11.79 -0.59
N PRO A 47 -12.65 11.46 -0.95
CA PRO A 47 -13.77 11.47 0.00
C PRO A 47 -13.61 10.49 1.16
N GLN A 48 -12.78 9.45 0.98
CA GLN A 48 -12.51 8.43 2.00
C GLN A 48 -11.23 8.72 2.80
N GLY A 49 -10.57 9.85 2.55
CA GLY A 49 -9.30 10.22 3.19
C GLY A 49 -9.40 10.38 4.69
N SER A 50 -10.47 11.00 5.19
CA SER A 50 -10.73 11.13 6.63
C SER A 50 -10.88 9.78 7.31
N ARG A 51 -11.63 8.86 6.70
CA ARG A 51 -11.82 7.48 7.18
C ARG A 51 -10.52 6.68 7.14
N ARG A 52 -9.71 6.84 6.08
CA ARG A 52 -8.40 6.18 5.97
C ARG A 52 -7.44 6.65 7.06
N ARG A 53 -7.39 7.96 7.34
CA ARG A 53 -6.55 8.53 8.42
C ARG A 53 -6.95 8.01 9.79
N LYS A 54 -8.25 7.97 10.11
CA LYS A 54 -8.75 7.38 11.36
C LYS A 54 -8.35 5.91 11.54
N ARG A 55 -8.40 5.11 10.46
CA ARG A 55 -8.00 3.69 10.50
C ARG A 55 -6.52 3.50 10.78
N GLN A 56 -5.68 4.40 10.28
CA GLN A 56 -4.22 4.36 10.49
C GLN A 56 -3.80 5.06 11.79
N ASP A 57 -4.77 5.57 12.57
CA ASP A 57 -4.53 6.42 13.73
C ASP A 57 -3.52 7.55 13.45
N ALA A 58 -3.63 8.11 12.24
CA ALA A 58 -2.69 9.12 11.76
C ALA A 58 -2.86 10.41 12.57
N GLY A 59 -1.80 10.79 13.29
CA GLY A 59 -1.77 11.95 14.18
C GLY A 59 -1.64 11.62 15.67
N SER A 60 -1.64 10.34 16.06
CA SER A 60 -1.27 9.95 17.43
C SER A 60 0.23 10.17 17.68
N GLU A 61 0.62 10.26 18.95
CA GLU A 61 2.02 10.47 19.34
C GLU A 61 2.94 9.38 18.78
N GLU A 62 2.47 8.13 18.78
CA GLU A 62 3.19 6.99 18.23
C GLU A 62 3.37 7.10 16.71
N TRP A 63 2.34 7.58 16.01
CA TRP A 63 2.42 7.86 14.58
C TRP A 63 3.45 8.96 14.28
N VAL A 64 3.42 10.07 15.04
CA VAL A 64 4.38 11.18 14.87
C VAL A 64 5.82 10.73 15.13
N LYS A 65 6.04 9.93 16.18
CA LYS A 65 7.38 9.37 16.51
C LYS A 65 7.90 8.42 15.42
N SER A 66 7.02 7.75 14.68
CA SER A 66 7.39 6.83 13.60
C SER A 66 7.80 7.53 12.29
N LEU A 67 7.56 8.84 12.19
CA LEU A 67 7.88 9.58 10.97
C LEU A 67 9.39 9.67 10.75
N PRO A 68 9.86 9.52 9.50
CA PRO A 68 11.26 9.78 9.17
C PRO A 68 11.61 11.24 9.51
N SER A 69 12.72 11.45 10.22
CA SER A 69 13.26 12.79 10.39
C SER A 69 13.77 13.32 9.04
N PRO A 70 13.70 14.65 8.80
CA PRO A 70 14.44 15.26 7.70
C PRO A 70 15.90 14.81 7.74
N ARG A 71 16.51 14.60 6.56
CA ARG A 71 17.96 14.39 6.49
C ARG A 71 18.62 15.61 7.14
N LYS A 72 19.58 15.39 8.04
CA LYS A 72 20.45 16.47 8.49
C LYS A 72 21.28 16.88 7.28
N ASP A 73 21.18 18.13 6.87
CA ASP A 73 22.13 18.74 5.94
C ASP A 73 23.42 19.04 6.73
N ASP A 74 24.15 17.99 7.10
CA ASP A 74 25.54 18.13 7.54
C ASP A 74 26.39 18.20 6.27
N ASP A 75 26.66 19.40 5.76
CA ASP A 75 27.88 19.81 5.05
C ASP A 75 27.73 21.27 4.56
N SER A 76 28.20 22.21 5.38
CA SER A 76 28.55 23.59 5.00
C SER A 76 30.05 23.70 4.78
#